data_AF-A0A1B2AA55-F1
#
_entry.id   AF-A0A1B2AA55-F1
#
_cell.length_a   1.000
_cell.length_b   1.000
_cell.length_c   1.000
_cell.angle_alpha   90.00
_cell.angle_beta   90.00
_cell.angle_gamma   90.00
#
_symmetry.space_group_name_H-M   'P 1'
#
loop_
_entity.id
_entity.type
_entity.pdbx_description
1 polymer ?
#
loop_
_entity_poly.entity_id
_entity_poly.type
_entity_poly.pdbx_seq_one_letter_code
_entity_poly.pdbx_strand_id
1 'polypeptide(L)'
;MAFWQSLTGNRRAKRPATGAALPSLTTHFSADFIVLSIFVAFVFVAGGGSRADMMSLVIIRPIAVLLAAWWALRLGAEQLQGFRWLIVIAGAVALLVGAHLVPLPPAVWQALPGHDIVVDVDRAAGIAGMWRPLSIAPDATWNALFSLSVPIAVGLGLLHLTRDERRALLPVLIGIATVSLMLTLAQDAAPGATALWFHRVTNSGDPVGLFANRNHNSVFLACLPLLLTVWAFDAEHARRAAMRKAVAAGLTLLIVVAIIVAGSRAGLIALGLALAGTALLVPLSAITPKSPRLARWTKPVLIGLVAAFVVGAAAGVAYVVRSSENGGGGSGDAIDRIGASSTDEFRIGFWQRTLDLTPDYLPLGSGAGSFVEAYQVGQPEDTVGPQYINHAHNDYLEVALTTGVPGVLLLLAILLFLALRALAVWRTPPEKRRNVYLARAASLALGIIALASAVDYPVRVPSIAAFVVILAVWLAQPRAASGGAARSAMAFPNRLG
;
A
#
# COMPACT_ATOMS: atom_id res chain seq x y z
N MET A 1 -43.95 29.46 68.31
CA MET A 1 -43.84 27.99 68.22
C MET A 1 -45.20 27.47 67.76
N ALA A 2 -45.38 26.76 66.66
CA ALA A 2 -44.53 26.35 65.55
C ALA A 2 -45.55 25.87 64.48
N PHE A 3 -45.47 26.29 63.22
CA PHE A 3 -44.42 25.88 62.28
C PHE A 3 -44.26 24.34 62.15
N TRP A 4 -45.26 23.55 62.53
CA TRP A 4 -45.21 22.07 62.48
C TRP A 4 -46.49 21.36 61.97
N GLN A 5 -47.29 22.00 61.10
CA GLN A 5 -48.44 21.33 60.44
C GLN A 5 -48.35 21.28 58.90
N SER A 6 -47.15 21.32 58.30
CA SER A 6 -46.98 21.19 56.83
C SER A 6 -46.28 19.91 56.34
N LEU A 7 -46.17 18.85 57.16
CA LEU A 7 -45.34 17.68 56.84
C LEU A 7 -46.08 16.32 56.80
N THR A 8 -47.32 16.29 56.31
CA THR A 8 -47.97 15.02 55.91
C THR A 8 -48.64 15.11 54.53
N GLY A 9 -47.93 15.72 53.59
CA GLY A 9 -48.24 15.66 52.16
C GLY A 9 -47.84 14.29 51.59
N ASN A 10 -48.83 13.42 51.45
CA ASN A 10 -48.77 12.09 50.82
C ASN A 10 -48.23 12.16 49.38
N ARG A 11 -46.90 12.11 49.20
CA ARG A 11 -46.27 11.90 47.88
C ARG A 11 -46.16 10.39 47.65
N ARG A 12 -47.10 9.84 46.88
CA ARG A 12 -46.93 8.54 46.22
C ARG A 12 -45.65 8.60 45.36
N ALA A 13 -44.58 7.99 45.86
CA ALA A 13 -43.38 7.75 45.09
C ALA A 13 -43.73 6.81 43.93
N LYS A 14 -43.75 7.34 42.70
CA LYS A 14 -43.70 6.52 41.50
C LYS A 14 -42.37 5.76 41.53
N ARG A 15 -42.43 4.45 41.76
CA ARG A 15 -41.31 3.53 41.52
C ARG A 15 -40.77 3.79 40.11
N PRO A 16 -39.46 4.02 39.90
CA PRO A 16 -38.92 4.03 38.55
C PRO A 16 -39.08 2.61 37.99
N ALA A 17 -39.68 2.52 36.80
CA ALA A 17 -39.76 1.27 36.05
C ALA A 17 -38.34 0.78 35.77
N THR A 18 -37.94 -0.24 36.50
CA THR A 18 -36.77 -1.07 36.23
C THR A 18 -36.93 -1.72 34.87
N GLY A 19 -35.96 -1.54 33.97
CA GLY A 19 -35.85 -2.36 32.76
C GLY A 19 -35.63 -1.62 31.43
N ALA A 20 -35.15 -0.37 31.42
CA ALA A 20 -34.49 0.13 30.22
C ALA A 20 -33.07 -0.44 30.20
N ALA A 21 -32.87 -1.55 29.48
CA ALA A 21 -31.54 -2.07 29.18
C ALA A 21 -30.73 -0.92 28.57
N LEU A 22 -29.71 -0.46 29.29
CA LEU A 22 -28.67 0.41 28.75
C LEU A 22 -28.14 -0.28 27.49
N PRO A 23 -28.15 0.35 26.30
CA PRO A 23 -27.49 -0.24 25.14
C PRO A 23 -26.02 -0.45 25.54
N SER A 24 -25.60 -1.71 25.58
CA SER A 24 -24.20 -2.06 25.82
C SER A 24 -23.36 -1.39 24.73
N LEU A 25 -22.68 -0.31 25.08
CA LEU A 25 -21.75 0.46 24.23
C LEU A 25 -20.43 -0.30 24.03
N THR A 26 -20.50 -1.59 23.77
CA THR A 26 -19.38 -2.39 23.26
C THR A 26 -19.62 -2.54 21.77
N THR A 27 -18.91 -1.75 20.97
CA THR A 27 -18.79 -2.03 19.53
C THR A 27 -18.07 -3.37 19.39
N HIS A 28 -18.83 -4.45 19.29
CA HIS A 28 -18.28 -5.77 19.02
C HIS A 28 -17.82 -5.79 17.56
N PHE A 29 -16.50 -5.78 17.36
CA PHE A 29 -15.92 -6.05 16.04
C PHE A 29 -16.22 -7.50 15.65
N SER A 30 -16.50 -7.73 14.36
CA SER A 30 -16.68 -9.08 13.84
C SER A 30 -15.40 -9.91 13.97
N ALA A 31 -15.55 -11.24 13.98
CA ALA A 31 -14.42 -12.15 13.90
C ALA A 31 -13.58 -11.90 12.63
N ASP A 32 -14.23 -11.59 11.50
CA ASP A 32 -13.56 -11.26 10.24
C ASP A 32 -12.66 -10.02 10.37
N PHE A 33 -13.09 -8.98 11.09
CA PHE A 33 -12.26 -7.81 11.36
C PHE A 33 -11.02 -8.15 12.19
N ILE A 34 -11.18 -8.95 13.23
CA ILE A 34 -10.08 -9.33 14.13
C ILE A 34 -9.07 -10.18 13.36
N VAL A 35 -9.53 -11.21 12.64
CA VAL A 35 -8.69 -12.09 11.83
C VAL A 35 -7.94 -11.30 10.77
N LEU A 36 -8.62 -10.42 10.03
CA LEU A 36 -7.97 -9.59 9.02
C LEU A 36 -6.94 -8.64 9.64
N SER A 37 -7.24 -8.01 10.78
CA SER A 37 -6.32 -7.10 11.45
C SER A 37 -5.05 -7.81 11.93
N ILE A 38 -5.19 -9.00 12.51
CA ILE A 38 -4.07 -9.85 12.92
C ILE A 38 -3.26 -10.28 11.69
N PHE A 39 -3.93 -10.72 10.64
CA PHE A 39 -3.26 -11.15 9.41
C PHE A 39 -2.47 -10.00 8.75
N VAL A 40 -3.06 -8.80 8.66
CA VAL A 40 -2.37 -7.62 8.13
C VAL A 40 -1.15 -7.28 8.99
N ALA A 41 -1.28 -7.25 10.32
CA ALA A 41 -0.14 -7.01 11.21
C ALA A 41 0.97 -8.06 11.03
N PHE A 42 0.60 -9.34 10.94
CA PHE A 42 1.53 -10.44 10.68
C PHE A 42 2.26 -10.29 9.35
N VAL A 43 1.55 -9.95 8.27
CA VAL A 43 2.14 -9.70 6.94
C VAL A 43 3.13 -8.53 6.98
N PHE A 44 2.87 -7.48 7.76
CA PHE A 44 3.83 -6.37 7.90
C PHE A 44 5.12 -6.77 8.61
N VAL A 45 5.03 -7.60 9.66
CA VAL A 45 6.21 -8.09 10.38
C VAL A 45 7.02 -9.07 9.55
N ALA A 46 6.34 -10.03 8.92
CA ALA A 46 6.98 -11.17 8.28
C ALA A 46 7.18 -10.99 6.75
N GLY A 47 6.45 -10.10 6.10
CA GLY A 47 6.39 -9.92 4.64
C GLY A 47 6.92 -8.56 4.15
N GLY A 48 7.92 -8.00 4.84
CA GLY A 48 8.52 -6.69 4.53
C GLY A 48 9.61 -6.66 3.45
N GLY A 49 9.89 -7.77 2.77
CA GLY A 49 10.84 -7.84 1.65
C GLY A 49 10.18 -8.32 0.34
N SER A 50 10.85 -8.12 -0.80
CA SER A 50 10.35 -8.50 -2.13
C SER A 50 10.98 -9.78 -2.70
N ARG A 51 11.93 -10.40 -1.98
CA ARG A 51 12.66 -11.56 -2.48
C ARG A 51 11.79 -12.82 -2.44
N ALA A 52 11.94 -13.67 -3.45
CA ALA A 52 11.24 -14.95 -3.55
C ALA A 52 11.71 -15.99 -2.51
N ASP A 53 12.95 -15.89 -2.02
CA ASP A 53 13.60 -16.84 -1.11
C ASP A 53 13.38 -16.51 0.39
N MET A 54 12.46 -15.59 0.71
CA MET A 54 12.15 -15.26 2.10
C MET A 54 11.46 -16.42 2.81
N MET A 55 12.10 -16.95 3.86
CA MET A 55 11.58 -18.08 4.64
C MET A 55 10.20 -17.83 5.26
N SER A 56 9.90 -16.58 5.62
CA SER A 56 8.59 -16.20 6.13
C SER A 56 7.45 -16.42 5.13
N LEU A 57 7.72 -16.45 3.82
CA LEU A 57 6.71 -16.71 2.79
C LEU A 57 6.15 -18.13 2.86
N VAL A 58 6.94 -19.09 3.37
CA VAL A 58 6.51 -20.47 3.62
C VAL A 58 5.36 -20.53 4.63
N ILE A 59 5.27 -19.54 5.52
CA ILE A 59 4.20 -19.43 6.53
C ILE A 59 3.10 -18.49 6.03
N ILE A 60 3.47 -17.31 5.53
CA ILE A 60 2.50 -16.28 5.13
C ILE A 60 1.59 -16.78 4.00
N ARG A 61 2.14 -17.40 2.95
CA ARG A 61 1.37 -17.75 1.74
C ARG A 61 0.34 -18.85 2.01
N PRO A 62 0.63 -19.96 2.70
CA PRO A 62 -0.40 -20.94 3.05
C PRO A 62 -1.51 -20.34 3.90
N ILE A 63 -1.19 -19.52 4.91
CA ILE A 63 -2.20 -18.82 5.71
C ILE A 63 -3.06 -17.91 4.82
N ALA A 64 -2.43 -17.16 3.91
CA ALA A 64 -3.14 -16.30 2.96
C ALA A 64 -4.09 -17.10 2.08
N VAL A 65 -3.66 -18.25 1.53
CA VAL A 65 -4.51 -19.13 0.72
C VAL A 65 -5.69 -19.67 1.52
N LEU A 66 -5.47 -20.14 2.75
CA LEU A 66 -6.54 -20.64 3.62
C LEU A 66 -7.57 -19.56 3.96
N LEU A 67 -7.10 -18.35 4.30
CA LEU A 67 -7.97 -17.21 4.57
C LEU A 67 -8.71 -16.74 3.32
N ALA A 68 -8.04 -16.68 2.16
CA ALA A 68 -8.66 -16.36 0.88
C ALA A 68 -9.77 -17.37 0.54
N ALA A 69 -9.51 -18.67 0.68
CA ALA A 69 -10.51 -19.71 0.46
C ALA A 69 -11.69 -19.56 1.43
N TRP A 70 -11.42 -19.37 2.72
CA TRP A 70 -12.45 -19.20 3.74
C TRP A 70 -13.36 -17.98 3.50
N TRP A 71 -12.81 -16.86 3.05
CA TRP A 71 -13.60 -15.68 2.68
C TRP A 71 -14.29 -15.84 1.33
N ALA A 72 -13.65 -16.47 0.35
CA ALA A 72 -14.23 -16.71 -0.97
C ALA A 72 -15.48 -17.58 -0.90
N LEU A 73 -15.45 -18.67 -0.12
CA LEU A 73 -16.58 -19.59 0.05
C LEU A 73 -17.81 -18.96 0.72
N ARG A 74 -17.62 -17.82 1.41
CA ARG A 74 -18.68 -17.08 2.10
C ARG A 74 -19.10 -15.81 1.36
N LEU A 75 -18.60 -15.56 0.16
CA LEU A 75 -18.99 -14.38 -0.62
C LEU A 75 -20.44 -14.46 -1.08
N GLY A 76 -21.21 -13.41 -0.78
CA GLY A 76 -22.57 -13.23 -1.28
C GLY A 76 -22.62 -12.38 -2.55
N ALA A 77 -23.76 -12.43 -3.24
CA ALA A 77 -24.00 -11.65 -4.46
C ALA A 77 -23.90 -10.13 -4.24
N GLU A 78 -24.28 -9.63 -3.06
CA GLU A 78 -24.20 -8.20 -2.73
C GLU A 78 -22.75 -7.71 -2.69
N GLN A 79 -21.84 -8.48 -2.06
CA GLN A 79 -20.42 -8.16 -2.01
C GLN A 79 -19.81 -8.18 -3.41
N LEU A 80 -20.15 -9.20 -4.21
CA LEU A 80 -19.69 -9.33 -5.60
C LEU A 80 -20.13 -8.13 -6.44
N GLN A 81 -21.39 -7.72 -6.38
CA GLN A 81 -21.89 -6.58 -7.14
C GLN A 81 -21.28 -5.25 -6.66
N GLY A 82 -21.11 -5.07 -5.35
CA GLY A 82 -20.54 -3.87 -4.77
C GLY A 82 -19.09 -3.62 -5.20
N PHE A 83 -18.28 -4.68 -5.28
CA PHE A 83 -16.85 -4.60 -5.56
C PHE A 83 -16.44 -5.29 -6.88
N ARG A 84 -17.40 -5.49 -7.81
CA ARG A 84 -17.20 -6.25 -9.05
C ARG A 84 -15.93 -5.91 -9.81
N TRP A 85 -15.59 -4.63 -9.93
CA TRP A 85 -14.43 -4.20 -10.69
C TRP A 85 -13.10 -4.55 -10.01
N LEU A 86 -13.03 -4.51 -8.68
CA LEU A 86 -11.83 -4.97 -7.96
C LEU A 86 -11.66 -6.48 -8.11
N ILE A 87 -12.76 -7.23 -8.09
CA ILE A 87 -12.74 -8.70 -8.26
C ILE A 87 -12.34 -9.06 -9.69
N VAL A 88 -12.91 -8.39 -10.70
CA VAL A 88 -12.53 -8.59 -12.11
C VAL A 88 -11.06 -8.24 -12.34
N ILE A 89 -10.57 -7.14 -11.77
CA ILE A 89 -9.15 -6.78 -11.85
C ILE A 89 -8.28 -7.85 -11.20
N ALA A 90 -8.58 -8.28 -9.98
CA ALA A 90 -7.81 -9.31 -9.29
C ALA A 90 -7.82 -10.65 -10.05
N GLY A 91 -8.98 -11.04 -10.57
CA GLY A 91 -9.13 -12.22 -11.42
C GLY A 91 -8.35 -12.09 -12.73
N ALA A 92 -8.38 -10.94 -13.40
CA ALA A 92 -7.62 -10.69 -14.62
C ALA A 92 -6.10 -10.75 -14.39
N VAL A 93 -5.60 -10.20 -13.27
CA VAL A 93 -4.19 -10.31 -12.89
C VAL A 93 -3.81 -11.78 -12.64
N ALA A 94 -4.60 -12.51 -11.86
CA ALA A 94 -4.34 -13.92 -11.58
C ALA A 94 -4.41 -14.79 -12.85
N LEU A 95 -5.38 -14.53 -13.74
CA LEU A 95 -5.52 -15.21 -15.02
C LEU A 95 -4.35 -14.92 -15.95
N LEU A 96 -3.88 -13.67 -16.03
CA LEU A 96 -2.71 -13.32 -16.85
C LEU A 96 -1.47 -14.08 -16.37
N VAL A 97 -1.17 -14.04 -15.07
CA VAL A 97 -0.03 -14.77 -14.49
C VAL A 97 -0.18 -16.28 -14.68
N GLY A 98 -1.40 -16.82 -14.50
CA GLY A 98 -1.70 -18.22 -14.75
C GLY A 98 -1.56 -18.63 -16.22
N ALA A 99 -1.87 -17.73 -17.16
CA ALA A 99 -1.72 -17.98 -18.59
C ALA A 99 -0.25 -18.20 -18.99
N HIS A 100 0.69 -17.52 -18.32
CA HIS A 100 2.13 -17.77 -18.52
C HIS A 100 2.59 -19.18 -18.10
N LEU A 101 1.78 -19.91 -17.33
CA LEU A 101 2.07 -21.28 -16.88
C LEU A 101 1.45 -22.37 -17.79
N VAL A 102 0.64 -21.99 -18.78
CA VAL A 102 -0.01 -22.94 -19.69
C VAL A 102 1.05 -23.58 -20.61
N PRO A 103 1.23 -24.91 -20.58
CA PRO A 103 2.17 -25.58 -21.47
C PRO A 103 1.71 -25.46 -22.93
N LEU A 104 2.62 -25.05 -23.80
CA LEU A 104 2.42 -24.91 -25.23
C LEU A 104 3.05 -26.09 -25.99
N PRO A 105 2.48 -26.48 -27.15
CA PRO A 105 3.10 -27.45 -28.04
C PRO A 105 4.49 -26.97 -28.49
N PRO A 106 5.46 -27.88 -28.69
CA PRO A 106 6.85 -27.52 -29.03
C PRO A 106 6.95 -26.55 -30.22
N ALA A 107 6.23 -26.80 -31.31
CA ALA A 107 6.27 -25.96 -32.50
C ALA A 107 5.76 -24.52 -32.25
N VAL A 108 4.79 -24.35 -31.36
CA VAL A 108 4.27 -23.02 -30.99
C VAL A 108 5.26 -22.32 -30.08
N TRP A 109 5.77 -23.04 -29.07
CA TRP A 109 6.69 -22.49 -28.09
C TRP A 109 8.02 -22.05 -28.71
N GLN A 110 8.59 -22.86 -29.60
CA GLN A 110 9.84 -22.56 -30.31
C GLN A 110 9.72 -21.38 -31.28
N ALA A 111 8.51 -21.06 -31.75
CA ALA A 111 8.26 -19.92 -32.61
C ALA A 111 8.08 -18.60 -31.84
N LEU A 112 8.07 -18.63 -30.50
CA LEU A 112 7.92 -17.43 -29.68
C LEU A 112 9.23 -16.63 -29.61
N PRO A 113 9.16 -15.30 -29.67
CA PRO A 113 10.33 -14.44 -29.46
C PRO A 113 10.99 -14.68 -28.10
N GLY A 114 12.34 -14.58 -28.07
CA GLY A 114 13.13 -14.71 -26.84
C GLY A 114 13.36 -16.15 -26.36
N HIS A 115 12.99 -17.15 -27.16
CA HIS A 115 13.13 -18.57 -26.80
C HIS A 115 14.31 -19.28 -27.49
N ASP A 116 14.98 -18.63 -28.44
CA ASP A 116 16.01 -19.21 -29.31
C ASP A 116 17.15 -19.87 -28.52
N ILE A 117 17.65 -19.22 -27.47
CA ILE A 117 18.75 -19.76 -26.65
C ILE A 117 18.39 -21.11 -26.02
N VAL A 118 17.13 -21.27 -25.61
CA VAL A 118 16.66 -22.52 -25.01
C VAL A 118 16.46 -23.58 -26.08
N VAL A 119 16.02 -23.19 -27.27
CA VAL A 119 15.91 -24.10 -28.43
C VAL A 119 17.28 -24.62 -28.85
N ASP A 120 18.32 -23.78 -28.85
CA ASP A 120 19.67 -24.19 -29.20
C ASP A 120 20.29 -25.11 -28.15
N VAL A 121 20.05 -24.85 -26.86
CA VAL A 121 20.44 -25.75 -25.75
C VAL A 121 19.76 -27.11 -25.88
N ASP A 122 18.46 -27.14 -26.17
CA ASP A 122 17.71 -28.39 -26.37
C ASP A 122 18.28 -29.20 -27.54
N ARG A 123 18.58 -28.54 -28.66
CA ARG A 123 19.20 -29.18 -29.83
C ARG A 123 20.56 -29.77 -29.48
N ALA A 124 21.39 -29.05 -28.73
CA ALA A 124 22.70 -29.52 -28.29
C ALA A 124 22.62 -30.67 -27.28
N ALA A 125 21.61 -30.67 -26.42
CA ALA A 125 21.37 -31.70 -25.41
C ALA A 125 20.60 -32.94 -25.94
N GLY A 126 20.16 -32.92 -27.21
CA GLY A 126 19.34 -34.00 -27.78
C GLY A 126 17.92 -34.08 -27.19
N ILE A 127 17.42 -32.97 -26.64
CA ILE A 127 16.08 -32.86 -26.06
C ILE A 127 15.11 -32.43 -27.16
N ALA A 128 14.06 -33.22 -27.40
CA ALA A 128 13.07 -32.93 -28.43
C ALA A 128 11.63 -33.19 -27.96
N GLY A 129 10.67 -32.46 -28.52
CA GLY A 129 9.24 -32.70 -28.33
C GLY A 129 8.68 -32.30 -26.96
N MET A 130 9.43 -31.56 -26.15
CA MET A 130 9.01 -31.16 -24.81
C MET A 130 7.98 -30.01 -24.85
N TRP A 131 6.84 -30.21 -24.19
CA TRP A 131 5.86 -29.14 -23.94
C TRP A 131 6.34 -28.26 -22.79
N ARG A 132 6.31 -26.95 -23.00
CA ARG A 132 6.84 -25.98 -22.03
C ARG A 132 5.85 -24.83 -21.79
N PRO A 133 5.77 -24.29 -20.57
CA PRO A 133 4.98 -23.09 -20.30
C PRO A 133 5.40 -21.90 -21.15
N LEU A 134 4.49 -20.98 -21.41
CA LEU A 134 4.78 -19.71 -22.10
C LEU A 134 5.92 -18.91 -21.44
N SER A 135 6.06 -19.00 -20.11
CA SER A 135 7.17 -18.38 -19.38
C SER A 135 8.51 -19.07 -19.62
N ILE A 136 9.57 -18.28 -19.81
CA ILE A 136 10.96 -18.78 -19.85
C ILE A 136 11.47 -19.22 -18.47
N ALA A 137 10.82 -18.77 -17.38
CA ALA A 137 11.14 -19.14 -16.01
C ALA A 137 9.88 -19.59 -15.25
N PRO A 138 9.36 -20.80 -15.51
CA PRO A 138 8.11 -21.28 -14.92
C PRO A 138 8.09 -21.25 -13.39
N ASP A 139 9.21 -21.56 -12.73
CA ASP A 139 9.33 -21.54 -11.27
C ASP A 139 9.16 -20.12 -10.70
N ALA A 140 9.75 -19.12 -11.36
CA ALA A 140 9.57 -17.72 -11.02
C ALA A 140 8.12 -17.27 -11.23
N THR A 141 7.45 -17.77 -12.27
CA THR A 141 6.03 -17.50 -12.55
C THR A 141 5.10 -18.17 -11.55
N TRP A 142 5.39 -19.40 -11.10
CA TRP A 142 4.69 -20.01 -9.97
C TRP A 142 4.83 -19.15 -8.71
N ASN A 143 6.06 -18.70 -8.41
CA ASN A 143 6.29 -17.80 -7.29
C ASN A 143 5.51 -16.48 -7.42
N ALA A 144 5.45 -15.89 -8.61
CA ALA A 144 4.65 -14.70 -8.89
C ALA A 144 3.15 -14.96 -8.67
N LEU A 145 2.62 -16.10 -9.12
CA LEU A 145 1.22 -16.49 -8.88
C LEU A 145 0.93 -16.63 -7.39
N PHE A 146 1.80 -17.31 -6.63
CA PHE A 146 1.63 -17.47 -5.17
C PHE A 146 1.78 -16.16 -4.40
N SER A 147 2.50 -15.18 -4.95
CA SER A 147 2.63 -13.84 -4.35
C SER A 147 1.28 -13.11 -4.31
N LEU A 148 0.36 -13.41 -5.23
CA LEU A 148 -0.99 -12.83 -5.27
C LEU A 148 -1.87 -13.29 -4.10
N SER A 149 -1.52 -14.38 -3.40
CA SER A 149 -2.32 -14.92 -2.31
C SER A 149 -2.56 -13.91 -1.18
N VAL A 150 -1.53 -13.13 -0.80
CA VAL A 150 -1.61 -12.10 0.25
C VAL A 150 -2.57 -10.96 -0.11
N PRO A 151 -2.38 -10.23 -1.23
CA PRO A 151 -3.32 -9.17 -1.60
C PRO A 151 -4.73 -9.70 -1.87
N ILE A 152 -4.89 -10.91 -2.43
CA ILE A 152 -6.21 -11.53 -2.62
C ILE A 152 -6.89 -11.81 -1.27
N ALA A 153 -6.19 -12.42 -0.31
CA ALA A 153 -6.74 -12.70 1.01
C ALA A 153 -7.19 -11.42 1.72
N VAL A 154 -6.35 -10.39 1.71
CA VAL A 154 -6.68 -9.08 2.29
C VAL A 154 -7.89 -8.46 1.59
N GLY A 155 -7.91 -8.49 0.25
CA GLY A 155 -9.02 -7.99 -0.55
C GLY A 155 -10.33 -8.67 -0.22
N LEU A 156 -10.34 -10.00 -0.18
CA LEU A 156 -11.51 -10.80 0.16
C LEU A 156 -11.99 -10.54 1.59
N GLY A 157 -11.09 -10.53 2.57
CA GLY A 157 -11.45 -10.21 3.97
C GLY A 157 -12.09 -8.83 4.12
N LEU A 158 -11.59 -7.82 3.39
CA LEU A 158 -12.18 -6.48 3.37
C LEU A 158 -13.62 -6.43 2.83
N LEU A 159 -14.02 -7.37 1.97
CA LEU A 159 -15.37 -7.43 1.41
C LEU A 159 -16.40 -7.89 2.44
N HIS A 160 -15.97 -8.68 3.43
CA HIS A 160 -16.81 -9.14 4.54
C HIS A 160 -17.03 -8.06 5.61
N LEU A 161 -16.16 -7.06 5.67
CA LEU A 161 -16.25 -6.00 6.66
C LEU A 161 -17.39 -5.01 6.37
N THR A 162 -18.03 -4.51 7.42
CA THR A 162 -18.91 -3.35 7.34
C THR A 162 -18.12 -2.09 6.97
N ARG A 163 -18.84 -1.01 6.63
CA ARG A 163 -18.20 0.29 6.31
C ARG A 163 -17.40 0.85 7.49
N ASP A 164 -17.92 0.66 8.71
CA ASP A 164 -17.31 1.15 9.94
C ASP A 164 -16.09 0.31 10.32
N GLU A 165 -16.14 -1.01 10.13
CA GLU A 165 -14.99 -1.90 10.33
C GLU A 165 -13.87 -1.65 9.31
N ARG A 166 -14.22 -1.44 8.03
CA ARG A 166 -13.22 -1.03 7.03
C ARG A 166 -12.54 0.28 7.43
N ARG A 167 -13.28 1.23 8.02
CA ARG A 167 -12.72 2.47 8.57
C ARG A 167 -11.89 2.19 9.83
N ALA A 168 -12.29 1.24 10.67
CA ALA A 168 -11.57 0.86 11.88
C ALA A 168 -10.20 0.21 11.62
N LEU A 169 -9.89 -0.18 10.38
CA LEU A 169 -8.52 -0.54 9.97
C LEU A 169 -7.56 0.66 9.94
N LEU A 170 -8.07 1.90 9.87
CA LEU A 170 -7.24 3.11 9.89
C LEU A 170 -6.30 3.18 11.11
N PRO A 171 -6.80 3.08 12.37
CA PRO A 171 -5.92 3.04 13.54
C PRO A 171 -5.00 1.81 13.57
N VAL A 172 -5.40 0.66 12.99
CA VAL A 172 -4.53 -0.53 12.90
C VAL A 172 -3.32 -0.22 12.02
N LEU A 173 -3.53 0.36 10.83
CA LEU A 173 -2.45 0.75 9.92
C LEU A 173 -1.57 1.86 10.50
N ILE A 174 -2.15 2.83 11.22
CA ILE A 174 -1.39 3.85 11.95
C ILE A 174 -0.50 3.19 13.02
N GLY A 175 -1.02 2.20 13.76
CA GLY A 175 -0.26 1.44 14.75
C GLY A 175 0.93 0.72 14.12
N ILE A 176 0.71 -0.02 13.03
CA ILE A 176 1.75 -0.73 12.28
C ILE A 176 2.83 0.25 11.78
N ALA A 177 2.42 1.36 11.18
CA ALA A 177 3.35 2.38 10.69
C ALA A 177 4.11 3.06 11.82
N THR A 178 3.48 3.25 12.99
CA THR A 178 4.16 3.77 14.18
C THR A 178 5.20 2.77 14.70
N VAL A 179 4.90 1.47 14.71
CA VAL A 179 5.89 0.42 15.04
C VAL A 179 7.06 0.45 14.06
N SER A 180 6.79 0.54 12.75
CA SER A 180 7.85 0.67 11.75
C SER A 180 8.70 1.91 11.97
N LEU A 181 8.08 3.06 12.27
CA LEU A 181 8.76 4.32 12.58
C LEU A 181 9.66 4.20 13.82
N MET A 182 9.15 3.62 14.91
CA MET A 182 9.95 3.42 16.13
C MET A 182 11.11 2.47 15.88
N LEU A 183 10.90 1.42 15.08
CA LEU A 183 11.95 0.48 14.71
C LEU A 183 13.01 1.14 13.82
N THR A 184 12.62 2.01 12.88
CA THR A 184 13.54 2.83 12.08
C THR A 184 14.45 3.67 12.98
N LEU A 185 13.89 4.36 13.98
CA LEU A 185 14.67 5.16 14.92
C LEU A 185 15.57 4.30 15.82
N ALA A 186 15.09 3.13 16.24
CA ALA A 186 15.87 2.21 17.09
C ALA A 186 17.03 1.56 16.32
N GLN A 187 16.82 1.18 15.06
CA GLN A 187 17.86 0.63 14.18
C GLN A 187 18.98 1.65 13.93
N ASP A 188 18.62 2.93 13.74
CA ASP A 188 19.59 4.02 13.60
C ASP A 188 20.37 4.28 14.90
N ALA A 189 19.67 4.31 16.04
CA ALA A 189 20.30 4.55 17.34
C ALA A 189 21.16 3.38 17.84
N ALA A 190 20.90 2.15 17.38
CA ALA A 190 21.63 0.95 17.79
C ALA A 190 21.98 0.03 16.59
N PRO A 191 22.90 0.43 15.70
CA PRO A 191 23.26 -0.36 14.50
C PRO A 191 23.79 -1.77 14.80
N GLY A 192 24.37 -1.98 16.00
CA GLY A 192 24.88 -3.29 16.44
C GLY A 192 23.81 -4.25 16.96
N ALA A 193 22.57 -3.80 17.19
CA ALA A 193 21.49 -4.63 17.71
C ALA A 193 20.79 -5.42 16.59
N THR A 194 21.48 -6.40 16.01
CA THR A 194 21.05 -7.15 14.80
C THR A 194 19.64 -7.77 14.90
N ALA A 195 19.16 -8.07 16.12
CA ALA A 195 17.79 -8.55 16.37
C ALA A 195 16.68 -7.56 15.94
N LEU A 196 17.01 -6.28 15.75
CA LEU A 196 16.08 -5.27 15.23
C LEU A 196 15.84 -5.40 13.72
N TRP A 197 16.62 -6.20 12.99
CA TRP A 197 16.42 -6.47 11.56
C TRP A 197 15.75 -7.83 11.38
N PHE A 198 14.50 -7.84 10.92
CA PHE A 198 13.70 -9.07 10.82
C PHE A 198 13.99 -9.89 9.55
N HIS A 199 14.67 -9.29 8.57
CA HIS A 199 14.94 -9.90 7.28
C HIS A 199 16.43 -10.22 7.17
N ARG A 200 16.76 -11.49 6.88
CA ARG A 200 18.15 -11.96 6.73
C ARG A 200 18.92 -11.21 5.65
N VAL A 201 18.26 -10.93 4.52
CA VAL A 201 18.81 -10.14 3.42
C VAL A 201 18.09 -8.79 3.44
N THR A 202 18.82 -7.74 3.80
CA THR A 202 18.31 -6.39 4.06
C THR A 202 19.39 -5.36 3.74
N ASN A 203 19.02 -4.08 3.67
CA ASN A 203 19.98 -2.98 3.73
C ASN A 203 20.64 -2.93 5.13
N SER A 204 21.66 -3.76 5.35
CA SER A 204 22.36 -3.87 6.65
C SER A 204 23.00 -2.54 7.04
N GLY A 205 22.78 -2.11 8.29
CA GLY A 205 23.24 -0.83 8.81
C GLY A 205 22.37 0.37 8.44
N ASP A 206 21.39 0.22 7.54
CA ASP A 206 20.39 1.25 7.27
C ASP A 206 19.14 1.05 8.14
N PRO A 207 18.42 2.14 8.49
CA PRO A 207 17.18 2.06 9.24
C PRO A 207 16.01 1.71 8.31
N VAL A 208 15.65 0.42 8.28
CA VAL A 208 14.66 -0.20 7.37
C VAL A 208 13.28 -0.40 7.99
N GLY A 209 13.10 -0.13 9.30
CA GLY A 209 11.85 -0.41 10.01
C GLY A 209 11.45 -1.89 9.91
N LEU A 210 10.18 -2.15 9.60
CA LEU A 210 9.65 -3.51 9.38
C LEU A 210 10.03 -4.13 8.03
N PHE A 211 10.72 -3.39 7.17
CA PHE A 211 11.02 -3.79 5.79
C PHE A 211 12.46 -4.31 5.66
N ALA A 212 12.75 -4.96 4.53
CA ALA A 212 14.12 -5.30 4.14
C ALA A 212 14.83 -4.16 3.40
N ASN A 213 14.06 -3.16 2.94
CA ASN A 213 14.55 -2.09 2.09
C ASN A 213 14.13 -0.72 2.66
N ARG A 214 15.12 0.17 2.85
CA ARG A 214 14.91 1.51 3.42
C ARG A 214 13.98 2.38 2.57
N ASN A 215 14.00 2.24 1.24
CA ASN A 215 13.11 2.98 0.35
C ASN A 215 11.67 2.53 0.52
N HIS A 216 11.43 1.22 0.59
CA HIS A 216 10.08 0.67 0.80
C HIS A 216 9.48 1.13 2.13
N ASN A 217 10.27 1.11 3.21
CA ASN A 217 9.88 1.66 4.50
C ASN A 217 9.58 3.16 4.41
N SER A 218 10.44 3.92 3.74
CA SER A 218 10.31 5.39 3.65
C SER A 218 9.06 5.80 2.86
N VAL A 219 8.75 5.11 1.75
CA VAL A 219 7.51 5.32 0.98
C VAL A 219 6.26 4.94 1.79
N PHE A 220 6.32 3.85 2.55
CA PHE A 220 5.22 3.48 3.44
C PHE A 220 5.01 4.51 4.56
N LEU A 221 6.07 4.92 5.26
CA LEU A 221 6.02 5.96 6.29
C LEU A 221 5.58 7.31 5.74
N ALA A 222 5.97 7.66 4.52
CA ALA A 222 5.53 8.87 3.84
C ALA A 222 4.00 8.90 3.63
N CYS A 223 3.31 7.76 3.55
CA CYS A 223 1.85 7.73 3.45
C CYS A 223 1.14 8.00 4.79
N LEU A 224 1.82 7.82 5.93
CA LEU A 224 1.23 7.90 7.26
C LEU A 224 0.67 9.31 7.62
N PRO A 225 1.31 10.45 7.26
CA PRO A 225 0.73 11.78 7.49
C PRO A 225 -0.69 11.95 6.90
N LEU A 226 -0.99 11.33 5.74
CA LEU A 226 -2.33 11.35 5.14
C LEU A 226 -3.34 10.62 6.03
N LEU A 227 -2.97 9.44 6.53
CA LEU A 227 -3.81 8.62 7.42
C LEU A 227 -4.01 9.29 8.78
N LEU A 228 -2.94 9.84 9.36
CA LEU A 228 -2.97 10.61 10.61
C LEU A 228 -3.88 11.84 10.49
N THR A 229 -3.87 12.52 9.34
CA THR A 229 -4.76 13.66 9.10
C THR A 229 -6.23 13.21 9.15
N VAL A 230 -6.59 12.13 8.46
CA VAL A 230 -7.96 11.61 8.53
C VAL A 230 -8.34 11.22 9.96
N TRP A 231 -7.47 10.52 10.68
CA TRP A 231 -7.72 10.07 12.05
C TRP A 231 -7.86 11.23 13.06
N ALA A 232 -7.03 12.27 12.91
CA ALA A 232 -7.00 13.45 13.78
C ALA A 232 -8.28 14.29 13.67
N PHE A 233 -8.84 14.39 12.47
CA PHE A 233 -10.07 15.15 12.22
C PHE A 233 -11.34 14.29 12.34
N ASP A 234 -11.23 13.02 12.71
CA ASP A 234 -12.36 12.10 12.90
C ASP A 234 -12.95 12.10 14.33
N ALA A 235 -12.35 12.83 15.26
CA ALA A 235 -12.79 12.85 16.66
C ALA A 235 -13.93 13.85 16.89
N GLU A 236 -15.04 13.37 17.45
CA GLU A 236 -16.23 14.19 17.75
C GLU A 236 -16.04 15.08 19.00
N HIS A 237 -15.30 14.60 19.99
CA HIS A 237 -15.12 15.31 21.27
C HIS A 237 -13.89 16.23 21.22
N ALA A 238 -14.04 17.49 21.62
CA ALA A 238 -12.98 18.52 21.51
C ALA A 238 -11.65 18.11 22.15
N ARG A 239 -11.66 17.56 23.37
CA ARG A 239 -10.44 17.10 24.06
C ARG A 239 -9.75 15.95 23.32
N ARG A 240 -10.52 14.96 22.84
CA ARG A 240 -9.99 13.84 22.05
C ARG A 240 -9.44 14.34 20.70
N ALA A 241 -10.11 15.29 20.06
CA ALA A 241 -9.65 15.89 18.81
C ALA A 241 -8.32 16.64 19.00
N ALA A 242 -8.17 17.43 20.07
CA ALA A 242 -6.91 18.11 20.39
C ALA A 242 -5.76 17.10 20.60
N MET A 243 -6.00 16.06 21.40
CA MET A 243 -5.02 14.99 21.64
C MET A 243 -4.60 14.29 20.33
N ARG A 244 -5.57 13.88 19.50
CA ARG A 244 -5.26 13.21 18.23
C ARG A 244 -4.48 14.10 17.27
N LYS A 245 -4.81 15.40 17.21
CA LYS A 245 -4.06 16.37 16.41
C LYS A 245 -2.62 16.53 16.92
N ALA A 246 -2.42 16.60 18.23
CA ALA A 246 -1.08 16.67 18.82
C ALA A 246 -0.26 15.41 18.52
N VAL A 247 -0.85 14.22 18.69
CA VAL A 247 -0.21 12.94 18.34
C VAL A 247 0.11 12.87 16.84
N ALA A 248 -0.82 13.26 15.97
CA ALA A 248 -0.62 13.29 14.53
C ALA A 248 0.52 14.24 14.13
N ALA A 249 0.60 15.43 14.73
CA ALA A 249 1.68 16.38 14.48
C ALA A 249 3.03 15.84 14.96
N GLY A 250 3.09 15.28 16.17
CA GLY A 250 4.31 14.69 16.73
C GLY A 250 4.83 13.52 15.90
N LEU A 251 3.94 12.58 15.51
CA LEU A 251 4.32 11.47 14.64
C LEU A 251 4.75 11.94 13.24
N THR A 252 4.09 12.96 12.68
CA THR A 252 4.48 13.54 11.38
C THR A 252 5.90 14.12 11.46
N LEU A 253 6.24 14.83 12.53
CA LEU A 253 7.59 15.36 12.74
C LEU A 253 8.62 14.23 12.85
N LEU A 254 8.32 13.18 13.61
CA LEU A 254 9.21 12.02 13.73
C LEU A 254 9.40 11.30 12.39
N ILE A 255 8.37 11.22 11.55
CA ILE A 255 8.47 10.64 10.20
C ILE A 255 9.41 11.47 9.32
N VAL A 256 9.32 12.80 9.38
CA VAL A 256 10.24 13.70 8.66
C VAL A 256 11.68 13.41 9.05
N VAL A 257 11.98 13.32 10.35
CA VAL A 257 13.31 12.99 10.85
C VAL A 257 13.73 11.59 10.36
N ALA A 258 12.88 10.58 10.55
CA ALA A 258 13.19 9.20 10.20
C ALA A 258 13.48 9.01 8.70
N ILE A 259 12.73 9.67 7.81
CA ILE A 259 12.96 9.57 6.35
C ILE A 259 14.24 10.30 5.94
N ILE A 260 14.56 11.44 6.56
CA ILE A 260 15.83 12.16 6.31
C ILE A 260 17.01 11.28 6.75
N VAL A 261 16.95 10.72 7.95
CA VAL A 261 17.98 9.83 8.50
C VAL A 261 18.14 8.57 7.65
N ALA A 262 17.04 7.99 7.16
CA ALA A 262 17.09 6.84 6.25
C ALA A 262 17.71 7.14 4.88
N GLY A 263 17.95 8.41 4.52
CA GLY A 263 18.62 8.78 3.27
C GLY A 263 17.86 8.41 1.98
N SER A 264 16.55 8.15 2.06
CA SER A 264 15.76 7.73 0.90
C SER A 264 15.23 8.92 0.09
N ARG A 265 15.82 9.19 -1.08
CA ARG A 265 15.36 10.26 -2.00
C ARG A 265 13.90 10.07 -2.42
N ALA A 266 13.53 8.86 -2.82
CA ALA A 266 12.15 8.51 -3.14
C ALA A 266 11.22 8.71 -1.94
N GLY A 267 11.68 8.36 -0.73
CA GLY A 267 10.98 8.62 0.53
C GLY A 267 10.72 10.11 0.79
N LEU A 268 11.69 10.98 0.53
CA LEU A 268 11.55 12.43 0.73
C LEU A 268 10.57 13.05 -0.27
N ILE A 269 10.64 12.63 -1.54
CA ILE A 269 9.67 13.06 -2.57
C ILE A 269 8.27 12.60 -2.18
N ALA A 270 8.12 11.32 -1.81
CA ALA A 270 6.87 10.74 -1.33
C ALA A 270 6.31 11.51 -0.11
N LEU A 271 7.17 11.83 0.86
CA LEU A 271 6.79 12.58 2.05
C LEU A 271 6.33 13.98 1.67
N GLY A 272 7.00 14.63 0.73
CA GLY A 272 6.60 15.95 0.30
C GLY A 272 5.25 15.99 -0.40
N LEU A 273 4.99 15.03 -1.27
CA LEU A 273 3.69 14.82 -1.88
C LEU A 273 2.61 14.53 -0.81
N ALA A 274 2.94 13.72 0.20
CA ALA A 274 2.03 13.42 1.30
C ALA A 274 1.69 14.65 2.13
N LEU A 275 2.69 15.46 2.51
CA LEU A 275 2.48 16.71 3.26
C LEU A 275 1.66 17.70 2.43
N ALA A 276 1.88 17.81 1.12
CA ALA A 276 1.03 18.64 0.27
C ALA A 276 -0.40 18.09 0.22
N GLY A 277 -0.55 16.77 0.17
CA GLY A 277 -1.82 16.07 0.25
C GLY A 277 -2.55 16.26 1.59
N THR A 278 -1.85 16.32 2.72
CA THR A 278 -2.49 16.57 4.03
C THR A 278 -3.17 17.95 4.04
N ALA A 279 -2.55 18.97 3.46
CA ALA A 279 -3.15 20.30 3.32
C ALA A 279 -4.48 20.30 2.54
N LEU A 280 -4.63 19.39 1.58
CA LEU A 280 -5.89 19.19 0.84
C LEU A 280 -6.96 18.48 1.69
N LEU A 281 -6.55 17.63 2.63
CA LEU A 281 -7.43 16.87 3.52
C LEU A 281 -7.90 17.66 4.74
N VAL A 282 -7.17 18.70 5.17
CA VAL A 282 -7.61 19.52 6.31
C VAL A 282 -8.90 20.28 5.95
N PRO A 283 -9.97 20.16 6.76
CA PRO A 283 -11.23 20.88 6.54
C PRO A 283 -11.01 22.39 6.55
N LEU A 284 -11.63 23.12 5.60
CA LEU A 284 -11.52 24.58 5.53
C LEU A 284 -11.90 25.24 6.86
N SER A 285 -12.97 24.77 7.50
CA SER A 285 -13.44 25.24 8.81
C SER A 285 -12.41 25.16 9.94
N ALA A 286 -11.37 24.32 9.79
CA ALA A 286 -10.30 24.19 10.77
C ALA A 286 -9.16 25.22 10.59
N ILE A 287 -9.07 25.87 9.43
CA ILE A 287 -7.95 26.75 9.06
C ILE A 287 -8.42 28.15 8.62
N THR A 288 -9.70 28.34 8.33
CA THR A 288 -10.22 29.64 7.90
C THR A 288 -10.33 30.59 9.10
N PRO A 289 -9.62 31.73 9.09
CA PRO A 289 -9.88 32.83 10.00
C PRO A 289 -11.31 33.33 9.80
N LYS A 290 -11.91 34.02 10.77
CA LYS A 290 -13.26 34.63 10.66
C LYS A 290 -13.39 35.62 9.48
N SER A 291 -12.28 35.99 8.82
CA SER A 291 -12.24 36.89 7.66
C SER A 291 -12.23 36.12 6.31
N PRO A 292 -13.22 36.35 5.42
CA PRO A 292 -13.34 35.64 4.14
C PRO A 292 -12.25 35.99 3.11
N ARG A 293 -11.60 37.15 3.22
CA ARG A 293 -10.47 37.54 2.33
C ARG A 293 -9.17 36.80 2.67
N LEU A 294 -8.94 36.45 3.93
CA LEU A 294 -7.75 35.70 4.34
C LEU A 294 -7.93 34.20 4.10
N ALA A 295 -9.16 33.70 4.28
CA ALA A 295 -9.56 32.32 4.04
C ALA A 295 -9.29 31.80 2.61
N ARG A 296 -9.38 32.66 1.58
CA ARG A 296 -9.08 32.27 0.18
C ARG A 296 -7.59 32.03 -0.09
N TRP A 297 -6.69 32.54 0.75
CA TRP A 297 -5.24 32.42 0.56
C TRP A 297 -4.58 31.40 1.49
N THR A 298 -5.26 30.93 2.56
CA THR A 298 -4.66 30.01 3.54
C THR A 298 -4.24 28.67 2.94
N LYS A 299 -5.09 28.04 2.13
CA LYS A 299 -4.75 26.77 1.45
C LYS A 299 -3.60 26.90 0.45
N PRO A 300 -3.61 27.84 -0.52
CA PRO A 300 -2.49 27.97 -1.46
C PRO A 300 -1.18 28.36 -0.76
N VAL A 301 -1.22 29.17 0.32
CA VAL A 301 -0.02 29.50 1.10
C VAL A 301 0.49 28.28 1.88
N LEU A 302 -0.38 27.50 2.52
CA LEU A 302 0.03 26.29 3.23
C LEU A 302 0.64 25.25 2.26
N ILE A 303 0.03 25.08 1.09
CA ILE A 303 0.57 24.24 0.02
C ILE A 303 1.93 24.79 -0.44
N GLY A 304 2.07 26.11 -0.62
CA GLY A 304 3.32 26.75 -1.00
C GLY A 304 4.43 26.59 0.05
N LEU A 305 4.10 26.69 1.34
CA LEU A 305 5.05 26.49 2.45
C LEU A 305 5.49 25.03 2.56
N VAL A 306 4.56 24.09 2.38
CA VAL A 306 4.89 22.67 2.33
C VAL A 306 5.75 22.37 1.11
N ALA A 307 5.41 22.89 -0.07
CA ALA A 307 6.22 22.75 -1.27
C ALA A 307 7.64 23.32 -1.08
N ALA A 308 7.76 24.50 -0.46
CA ALA A 308 9.04 25.10 -0.14
C ALA A 308 9.84 24.27 0.88
N PHE A 309 9.20 23.70 1.90
CA PHE A 309 9.83 22.79 2.85
C PHE A 309 10.36 21.52 2.16
N VAL A 310 9.58 20.95 1.25
CA VAL A 310 9.95 19.75 0.49
C VAL A 310 11.13 20.02 -0.43
N VAL A 311 11.09 21.15 -1.15
CA VAL A 311 12.21 21.59 -1.99
C VAL A 311 13.44 21.87 -1.12
N GLY A 312 13.28 22.50 0.03
CA GLY A 312 14.37 22.75 0.99
C GLY A 312 14.96 21.47 1.57
N ALA A 313 14.14 20.49 1.93
CA ALA A 313 14.59 19.19 2.43
C ALA A 313 15.29 18.37 1.33
N ALA A 314 14.76 18.38 0.10
CA ALA A 314 15.40 17.75 -1.05
C ALA A 314 16.75 18.41 -1.38
N ALA A 315 16.82 19.74 -1.34
CA ALA A 315 18.05 20.50 -1.53
C ALA A 315 19.06 20.24 -0.39
N GLY A 316 18.59 20.14 0.86
CA GLY A 316 19.41 19.80 2.01
C GLY A 316 20.01 18.41 1.92
N VAL A 317 19.24 17.42 1.46
CA VAL A 317 19.75 16.06 1.24
C VAL A 317 20.70 15.99 0.05
N ALA A 318 20.40 16.69 -1.04
CA ALA A 318 21.34 16.83 -2.16
C ALA A 318 22.66 17.48 -1.70
N TYR A 319 22.60 18.49 -0.82
CA TYR A 319 23.77 19.12 -0.21
C TYR A 319 24.54 18.15 0.70
N VAL A 320 23.86 17.42 1.59
CA VAL A 320 24.51 16.45 2.50
C VAL A 320 25.21 15.34 1.72
N VAL A 321 24.56 14.77 0.71
CA VAL A 321 25.16 13.76 -0.17
C VAL A 321 26.41 14.31 -0.87
N ARG A 322 26.30 15.50 -1.48
CA ARG A 322 27.42 16.16 -2.15
C ARG A 322 28.54 16.59 -1.20
N SER A 323 28.22 16.82 0.07
CA SER A 323 29.21 17.14 1.12
C SER A 323 29.91 15.89 1.66
N SER A 324 29.21 14.75 1.70
CA SER A 324 29.79 13.44 2.04
C SER A 324 30.75 12.93 0.97
N GLU A 325 30.57 13.33 -0.29
CA GLU A 325 31.49 13.06 -1.39
C GLU A 325 32.79 13.88 -1.30
N ASN A 326 32.77 15.01 -0.58
CA ASN A 326 33.90 15.96 -0.50
C ASN A 326 34.60 16.00 0.88
N GLY A 327 34.14 15.25 1.89
CA GLY A 327 34.67 15.33 3.25
C GLY A 327 34.76 13.96 3.93
N GLY A 328 35.98 13.47 4.12
CA GLY A 328 36.26 12.24 4.86
C GLY A 328 35.83 12.32 6.33
N GLY A 329 35.07 11.32 6.79
CA GLY A 329 34.63 11.22 8.18
C GLY A 329 33.90 9.93 8.52
N GLY A 330 34.65 8.84 8.71
CA GLY A 330 34.32 7.80 9.70
C GLY A 330 33.41 6.64 9.29
N SER A 331 33.96 5.63 8.62
CA SER A 331 33.98 4.20 9.04
C SER A 331 34.34 3.29 7.86
N GLY A 332 35.60 2.87 7.81
CA GLY A 332 36.04 1.54 7.31
C GLY A 332 35.94 1.19 5.83
N ASP A 333 34.76 1.25 5.21
CA ASP A 333 34.46 0.50 3.97
C ASP A 333 33.86 1.37 2.84
N ALA A 334 33.87 2.70 3.00
CA ALA A 334 33.30 3.61 2.00
C ALA A 334 34.20 3.80 0.77
N ILE A 335 35.50 3.47 0.86
CA ILE A 335 36.46 3.67 -0.23
C ILE A 335 36.31 2.61 -1.33
N ASP A 336 35.84 1.40 -1.01
CA ASP A 336 35.47 0.39 -2.02
C ASP A 336 34.17 0.72 -2.76
N ARG A 337 33.36 1.66 -2.25
CA ARG A 337 32.15 2.15 -2.95
C ARG A 337 32.45 3.20 -4.02
N ILE A 338 33.67 3.72 -4.06
CA ILE A 338 34.08 4.77 -5.01
C ILE A 338 34.39 4.19 -6.41
N GLY A 339 34.48 2.86 -6.54
CA GLY A 339 34.53 2.17 -7.84
C GLY A 339 33.18 2.00 -8.53
N ALA A 340 32.06 2.39 -7.90
CA ALA A 340 30.72 2.32 -8.48
C ALA A 340 30.22 3.72 -8.81
N SER A 341 30.09 4.01 -10.11
CA SER A 341 29.30 5.12 -10.65
C SER A 341 28.02 5.36 -9.84
N SER A 342 27.69 6.62 -9.61
CA SER A 342 26.57 7.06 -8.76
C SER A 342 25.30 6.19 -8.94
N THR A 343 24.65 5.82 -7.83
CA THR A 343 23.47 4.91 -7.81
C THR A 343 22.34 5.32 -8.77
N ASP A 344 22.25 6.59 -9.15
CA ASP A 344 21.27 7.11 -10.10
C ASP A 344 21.69 6.86 -11.57
N GLU A 345 22.97 6.97 -11.91
CA GLU A 345 23.52 6.65 -13.25
C GLU A 345 23.44 5.14 -13.54
N PHE A 346 23.67 4.33 -12.50
CA PHE A 346 23.51 2.87 -12.55
C PHE A 346 22.05 2.44 -12.83
N ARG A 347 21.06 3.14 -12.26
CA ARG A 347 19.62 2.86 -12.51
C ARG A 347 19.17 3.22 -13.92
N ILE A 348 19.65 4.34 -14.47
CA ILE A 348 19.30 4.76 -15.83
C ILE A 348 19.79 3.72 -16.85
N GLY A 349 21.01 3.20 -16.67
CA GLY A 349 21.54 2.11 -17.50
C GLY A 349 20.67 0.85 -17.45
N PHE A 350 20.19 0.47 -16.26
CA PHE A 350 19.27 -0.67 -16.12
C PHE A 350 17.93 -0.47 -16.82
N TRP A 351 17.38 0.73 -16.77
CA TRP A 351 16.12 1.03 -17.43
C TRP A 351 16.26 1.01 -18.94
N GLN A 352 17.34 1.57 -19.47
CA GLN A 352 17.67 1.49 -20.90
C GLN A 352 17.83 0.03 -21.32
N ARG A 353 18.59 -0.77 -20.57
CA ARG A 353 18.76 -2.19 -20.91
C ARG A 353 17.45 -2.98 -20.85
N THR A 354 16.62 -2.73 -19.83
CA THR A 354 15.29 -3.35 -19.72
C THR A 354 14.40 -2.98 -20.90
N LEU A 355 14.45 -1.72 -21.35
CA LEU A 355 13.73 -1.25 -22.53
C LEU A 355 14.26 -1.92 -23.81
N ASP A 356 15.57 -2.04 -23.98
CA ASP A 356 16.20 -2.67 -25.14
C ASP A 356 15.85 -4.17 -25.24
N LEU A 357 15.69 -4.85 -24.10
CA LEU A 357 15.28 -6.26 -24.05
C LEU A 357 13.77 -6.48 -24.22
N THR A 358 12.95 -5.45 -24.00
CA THR A 358 11.49 -5.61 -24.05
C THR A 358 10.99 -6.08 -25.42
N PRO A 359 11.45 -5.53 -26.56
CA PRO A 359 11.06 -6.01 -27.89
C PRO A 359 11.29 -7.51 -28.13
N ASP A 360 12.33 -8.09 -27.54
CA ASP A 360 12.72 -9.49 -27.74
C ASP A 360 11.68 -10.48 -27.19
N TYR A 361 10.81 -10.03 -26.28
CA TYR A 361 9.78 -10.85 -25.65
C TYR A 361 8.35 -10.42 -25.99
N LEU A 362 8.16 -9.43 -26.87
CA LEU A 362 6.82 -9.04 -27.30
C LEU A 362 6.18 -10.07 -28.24
N PRO A 363 4.85 -10.23 -28.24
CA PRO A 363 3.87 -9.43 -27.50
C PRO A 363 3.50 -9.97 -26.11
N LEU A 364 3.93 -11.19 -25.75
CA LEU A 364 3.42 -11.91 -24.56
C LEU A 364 4.26 -11.71 -23.28
N GLY A 365 5.46 -11.16 -23.43
CA GLY A 365 6.44 -11.01 -22.35
C GLY A 365 7.20 -12.29 -22.05
N SER A 366 8.28 -12.19 -21.28
CA SER A 366 9.14 -13.32 -20.91
C SER A 366 8.50 -14.28 -19.89
N GLY A 367 7.45 -13.84 -19.19
CA GLY A 367 6.80 -14.57 -18.11
C GLY A 367 6.72 -13.73 -16.83
N ALA A 368 5.56 -13.68 -16.18
CA ALA A 368 5.46 -12.96 -14.92
C ALA A 368 6.50 -13.47 -13.90
N GLY A 369 7.30 -12.56 -13.34
CA GLY A 369 8.36 -12.90 -12.38
C GLY A 369 9.71 -13.29 -12.99
N SER A 370 9.82 -13.49 -14.31
CA SER A 370 11.06 -13.94 -14.98
C SER A 370 12.05 -12.80 -15.29
N PHE A 371 11.99 -11.70 -14.54
CA PHE A 371 12.82 -10.52 -14.82
C PHE A 371 14.31 -10.86 -14.73
N VAL A 372 14.71 -11.58 -13.69
CA VAL A 372 16.13 -11.89 -13.43
C VAL A 372 16.68 -12.74 -14.57
N GLU A 373 15.96 -13.78 -14.96
CA GLU A 373 16.36 -14.70 -16.03
C GLU A 373 16.42 -13.98 -17.38
N ALA A 374 15.41 -13.18 -17.72
CA ALA A 374 15.40 -12.40 -18.95
C ALA A 374 16.53 -11.36 -19.01
N TYR A 375 16.80 -10.70 -17.87
CA TYR A 375 17.85 -9.69 -17.78
C TYR A 375 19.24 -10.32 -17.89
N GLN A 376 19.48 -11.46 -17.23
CA GLN A 376 20.78 -12.16 -17.26
C GLN A 376 21.16 -12.64 -18.67
N VAL A 377 20.21 -13.18 -19.43
CA VAL A 377 20.44 -13.57 -20.83
C VAL A 377 20.83 -12.36 -21.68
N GLY A 378 20.21 -11.22 -21.39
CA GLY A 378 20.45 -9.97 -22.07
C GLY A 378 21.60 -9.12 -21.50
N GLN A 379 22.27 -9.50 -20.43
CA GLN A 379 23.17 -8.56 -19.74
C GLN A 379 24.46 -8.29 -20.56
N PRO A 380 24.85 -7.02 -20.81
CA PRO A 380 26.12 -6.71 -21.45
C PRO A 380 27.31 -7.25 -20.64
N GLU A 381 28.31 -7.84 -21.31
CA GLU A 381 29.46 -8.50 -20.68
C GLU A 381 30.24 -7.58 -19.75
N ASP A 382 30.36 -6.29 -20.10
CA ASP A 382 31.04 -5.25 -19.33
C ASP A 382 30.28 -4.83 -18.06
N THR A 383 29.01 -5.24 -17.93
CA THR A 383 28.17 -4.99 -16.74
C THR A 383 28.00 -6.22 -15.85
N VAL A 384 28.58 -7.36 -16.23
CA VAL A 384 28.58 -8.57 -15.41
C VAL A 384 29.50 -8.38 -14.22
N GLY A 385 28.96 -8.50 -13.01
CA GLY A 385 29.71 -8.27 -11.78
C GLY A 385 29.08 -8.95 -10.58
N PRO A 386 29.67 -8.76 -9.38
CA PRO A 386 29.18 -9.41 -8.14
C PRO A 386 27.83 -8.87 -7.66
N GLN A 387 27.31 -7.80 -8.28
CA GLN A 387 26.05 -7.19 -7.90
C GLN A 387 24.87 -7.95 -8.49
N TYR A 388 24.02 -8.48 -7.60
CA TYR A 388 22.81 -9.20 -7.99
C TYR A 388 21.66 -8.22 -8.26
N ILE A 389 21.18 -8.18 -9.50
CA ILE A 389 20.04 -7.36 -9.92
C ILE A 389 18.78 -8.20 -9.77
N ASN A 390 17.94 -7.86 -8.79
CA ASN A 390 16.73 -8.62 -8.49
C ASN A 390 15.48 -8.11 -9.23
N HIS A 391 15.46 -6.83 -9.63
CA HIS A 391 14.35 -6.16 -10.30
C HIS A 391 14.84 -4.96 -11.12
N ALA A 392 14.00 -4.46 -12.02
CA ALA A 392 14.33 -3.31 -12.87
C ALA A 392 14.45 -1.98 -12.09
N HIS A 393 14.04 -1.95 -10.81
CA HIS A 393 13.81 -0.68 -10.07
C HIS A 393 12.86 0.26 -10.80
N ASN A 394 11.92 -0.31 -11.54
CA ASN A 394 10.82 0.36 -12.22
C ASN A 394 9.75 -0.70 -12.52
N ASP A 395 8.66 -0.72 -11.76
CA ASP A 395 7.61 -1.73 -11.92
C ASP A 395 6.97 -1.67 -13.32
N TYR A 396 6.89 -0.50 -13.94
CA TYR A 396 6.28 -0.33 -15.26
C TYR A 396 7.09 -1.01 -16.36
N LEU A 397 8.42 -0.80 -16.35
CA LEU A 397 9.32 -1.44 -17.30
C LEU A 397 9.37 -2.94 -17.08
N GLU A 398 9.39 -3.38 -15.82
CA GLU A 398 9.39 -4.81 -15.52
C GLU A 398 8.07 -5.48 -15.94
N VAL A 399 6.92 -4.83 -15.77
CA VAL A 399 5.63 -5.32 -16.31
C VAL A 399 5.69 -5.43 -17.83
N ALA A 400 6.23 -4.42 -18.53
CA ALA A 400 6.35 -4.45 -19.98
C ALA A 400 7.21 -5.63 -20.47
N LEU A 401 8.38 -5.84 -19.87
CA LEU A 401 9.28 -6.94 -20.21
C LEU A 401 8.66 -8.32 -19.89
N THR A 402 8.10 -8.48 -18.68
CA THR A 402 7.68 -9.81 -18.17
C THR A 402 6.30 -10.24 -18.63
N THR A 403 5.40 -9.29 -18.91
CA THR A 403 3.99 -9.61 -19.23
C THR A 403 3.52 -9.02 -20.56
N GLY A 404 4.40 -8.33 -21.28
CA GLY A 404 4.17 -7.83 -22.62
C GLY A 404 2.97 -6.89 -22.74
N VAL A 405 2.37 -6.87 -23.93
CA VAL A 405 1.20 -6.04 -24.25
C VAL A 405 0.01 -6.35 -23.31
N PRO A 406 -0.35 -7.62 -23.02
CA PRO A 406 -1.47 -7.92 -22.13
C PRO A 406 -1.32 -7.29 -20.74
N GLY A 407 -0.11 -7.36 -20.15
CA GLY A 407 0.13 -6.78 -18.84
C GLY A 407 0.18 -5.26 -18.83
N VAL A 408 0.74 -4.63 -19.86
CA VAL A 408 0.70 -3.17 -20.02
C VAL A 408 -0.74 -2.67 -20.12
N LEU A 409 -1.58 -3.31 -20.94
CA LEU A 409 -2.98 -2.94 -21.08
C LEU A 409 -3.76 -3.12 -19.76
N LEU A 410 -3.51 -4.21 -19.04
CA LEU A 410 -4.11 -4.46 -17.74
C LEU A 410 -3.67 -3.41 -16.70
N LEU A 411 -2.39 -3.06 -16.66
CA LEU A 411 -1.87 -2.02 -15.78
C LEU A 411 -2.49 -0.66 -16.08
N LEU A 412 -2.58 -0.27 -17.36
CA LEU A 412 -3.24 0.97 -17.78
C LEU A 412 -4.73 0.98 -17.39
N ALA A 413 -5.42 -0.15 -17.52
CA ALA A 413 -6.82 -0.27 -17.09
C ALA A 413 -6.97 -0.11 -15.57
N ILE A 414 -6.06 -0.67 -14.77
CA ILE A 414 -6.03 -0.51 -13.31
C ILE A 414 -5.80 0.96 -12.94
N LEU A 415 -4.78 1.60 -13.53
CA LEU A 415 -4.46 3.01 -13.27
C LEU A 415 -5.62 3.92 -13.67
N LEU A 416 -6.23 3.68 -14.83
CA LEU A 416 -7.40 4.42 -15.29
C LEU A 416 -8.58 4.24 -14.33
N PHE A 417 -8.86 3.00 -13.89
CA PHE A 417 -9.91 2.72 -12.91
C PHE A 417 -9.67 3.50 -11.61
N LEU A 418 -8.46 3.43 -11.04
CA LEU A 418 -8.11 4.15 -9.81
C LEU A 418 -8.20 5.67 -9.99
N ALA A 419 -7.74 6.21 -11.11
CA ALA A 419 -7.86 7.63 -11.45
C ALA A 419 -9.32 8.07 -11.52
N LEU A 420 -10.17 7.35 -12.25
CA LEU A 420 -11.59 7.65 -12.36
C LEU A 420 -12.29 7.61 -10.99
N ARG A 421 -11.94 6.65 -10.12
CA ARG A 421 -12.46 6.59 -8.74
C ARG A 421 -11.97 7.76 -7.90
N ALA A 422 -10.69 8.13 -8.01
CA ALA A 422 -10.14 9.32 -7.37
C ALA A 422 -10.91 10.57 -7.81
N LEU A 423 -11.03 10.83 -9.11
CA LEU A 423 -11.78 11.97 -9.65
C LEU A 423 -13.22 12.02 -9.10
N ALA A 424 -13.91 10.87 -9.05
CA ALA A 424 -15.27 10.80 -8.51
C ALA A 424 -15.36 11.17 -7.03
N VAL A 425 -14.37 10.76 -6.21
CA VAL A 425 -14.31 11.08 -4.78
C VAL A 425 -13.93 12.55 -4.55
N TRP A 426 -13.02 13.12 -5.33
CA TRP A 426 -12.63 14.53 -5.24
C TRP A 426 -13.76 15.48 -5.66
N ARG A 427 -14.61 15.06 -6.61
CA ARG A 427 -15.84 15.78 -6.99
C ARG A 427 -16.98 15.67 -5.97
N THR A 428 -16.90 14.74 -5.02
CA THR A 428 -17.94 14.54 -4.00
C THR A 428 -17.74 15.54 -2.85
N PRO A 429 -18.75 16.37 -2.49
CA PRO A 429 -18.63 17.33 -1.39
C PRO A 429 -18.34 16.63 -0.04
N PRO A 430 -17.38 17.12 0.75
CA PRO A 430 -16.94 16.46 1.98
C PRO A 430 -17.99 16.46 3.11
N GLU A 431 -18.90 17.44 3.10
CA GLU A 431 -19.85 17.72 4.19
C GLU A 431 -20.85 16.60 4.49
N LYS A 432 -20.94 15.58 3.62
CA LYS A 432 -21.97 14.54 3.76
C LYS A 432 -21.48 13.20 4.30
N ARG A 433 -20.16 12.88 4.34
CA ARG A 433 -19.69 11.50 4.67
C ARG A 433 -18.24 11.44 5.21
N ARG A 434 -18.03 10.99 6.47
CA ARG A 434 -16.70 10.67 7.07
C ARG A 434 -15.78 9.83 6.16
N ASN A 435 -16.37 8.96 5.35
CA ASN A 435 -15.63 8.05 4.45
C ASN A 435 -15.04 8.74 3.20
N VAL A 436 -15.47 9.96 2.86
CA VAL A 436 -14.90 10.70 1.71
C VAL A 436 -13.45 11.10 1.98
N TYR A 437 -13.13 11.61 3.18
CA TYR A 437 -11.76 11.96 3.53
C TYR A 437 -10.83 10.74 3.56
N LEU A 438 -11.33 9.59 4.02
CA LEU A 438 -10.58 8.33 3.97
C LEU A 438 -10.27 7.91 2.52
N ALA A 439 -11.27 7.97 1.64
CA ALA A 439 -11.09 7.66 0.22
C ALA A 439 -10.15 8.65 -0.49
N ARG A 440 -10.17 9.95 -0.12
CA ARG A 440 -9.22 10.95 -0.64
C ARG A 440 -7.79 10.67 -0.18
N ALA A 441 -7.59 10.38 1.11
CA ALA A 441 -6.29 9.97 1.64
C ALA A 441 -5.79 8.70 0.93
N ALA A 442 -6.67 7.72 0.71
CA ALA A 442 -6.35 6.52 -0.04
C ALA A 442 -5.93 6.82 -1.49
N SER A 443 -6.63 7.73 -2.18
CA SER A 443 -6.24 8.13 -3.54
C SER A 443 -4.87 8.81 -3.60
N LEU A 444 -4.52 9.62 -2.60
CA LEU A 444 -3.21 10.29 -2.53
C LEU A 444 -2.10 9.29 -2.23
N ALA A 445 -2.32 8.37 -1.27
CA ALA A 445 -1.36 7.32 -0.94
C ALA A 445 -1.12 6.36 -2.12
N LEU A 446 -2.18 5.96 -2.84
CA LEU A 446 -2.06 5.17 -4.07
C LEU A 446 -1.27 5.92 -5.15
N GLY A 447 -1.49 7.22 -5.31
CA GLY A 447 -0.71 8.06 -6.23
C GLY A 447 0.77 8.13 -5.86
N ILE A 448 1.09 8.27 -4.58
CA ILE A 448 2.48 8.25 -4.08
C ILE A 448 3.14 6.90 -4.38
N ILE A 449 2.47 5.79 -4.09
CA ILE A 449 3.01 4.45 -4.36
C ILE A 449 3.20 4.23 -5.86
N ALA A 450 2.24 4.65 -6.69
CA ALA A 450 2.35 4.56 -8.15
C ALA A 450 3.53 5.37 -8.69
N LEU A 451 3.80 6.57 -8.15
CA LEU A 451 4.97 7.36 -8.52
C LEU A 451 6.28 6.71 -8.02
N ALA A 452 6.29 6.15 -6.81
CA ALA A 452 7.43 5.42 -6.28
C ALA A 452 7.77 4.18 -7.14
N SER A 453 6.76 3.50 -7.70
CA SER A 453 6.92 2.38 -8.64
C SER A 453 7.59 2.76 -9.97
N ALA A 454 7.77 4.05 -10.28
CA ALA A 454 8.54 4.50 -11.45
C ALA A 454 10.05 4.53 -11.20
N VAL A 455 10.47 4.52 -9.93
CA VAL A 455 11.88 4.65 -9.52
C VAL A 455 12.36 3.53 -8.59
N ASP A 456 11.44 2.64 -8.20
CA ASP A 456 11.68 1.45 -7.39
C ASP A 456 10.55 0.43 -7.61
N TYR A 457 10.48 -0.64 -6.81
CA TYR A 457 9.47 -1.71 -6.93
C TYR A 457 8.64 -2.00 -5.66
N PRO A 458 8.09 -0.98 -4.98
CA PRO A 458 7.51 -1.16 -3.64
C PRO A 458 6.34 -2.15 -3.62
N VAL A 459 5.53 -2.23 -4.69
CA VAL A 459 4.32 -3.08 -4.72
C VAL A 459 4.62 -4.58 -4.76
N ARG A 460 5.89 -4.98 -5.00
CA ARG A 460 6.34 -6.37 -4.94
C ARG A 460 6.51 -6.91 -3.52
N VAL A 461 6.51 -6.02 -2.54
CA VAL A 461 6.55 -6.39 -1.12
C VAL A 461 5.15 -6.83 -0.66
N PRO A 462 4.98 -8.03 -0.08
CA PRO A 462 3.67 -8.51 0.38
C PRO A 462 2.90 -7.53 1.27
N SER A 463 3.58 -6.83 2.19
CA SER A 463 2.96 -5.83 3.07
C SER A 463 2.48 -4.58 2.33
N ILE A 464 3.22 -4.10 1.33
CA ILE A 464 2.80 -2.97 0.49
C ILE A 464 1.68 -3.40 -0.46
N ALA A 465 1.74 -4.61 -1.03
CA ALA A 465 0.65 -5.15 -1.85
C ALA A 465 -0.67 -5.22 -1.06
N ALA A 466 -0.62 -5.73 0.19
CA ALA A 466 -1.75 -5.72 1.11
C ALA A 466 -2.26 -4.29 1.38
N PHE A 467 -1.34 -3.35 1.65
CA PHE A 467 -1.68 -1.95 1.88
C PHE A 467 -2.36 -1.29 0.66
N VAL A 468 -1.83 -1.51 -0.54
CA VAL A 468 -2.42 -1.04 -1.80
C VAL A 468 -3.86 -1.56 -1.97
N VAL A 469 -4.12 -2.83 -1.68
CA VAL A 469 -5.48 -3.40 -1.73
C VAL A 469 -6.41 -2.75 -0.72
N ILE A 470 -5.96 -2.51 0.52
CA ILE A 470 -6.75 -1.78 1.53
C ILE A 470 -7.12 -0.38 1.03
N LEU A 471 -6.14 0.36 0.49
CA LEU A 471 -6.37 1.70 -0.06
C LEU A 471 -7.32 1.66 -1.28
N ALA A 472 -7.16 0.67 -2.16
CA ALA A 472 -8.03 0.50 -3.34
C ALA A 472 -9.49 0.23 -2.92
N VAL A 473 -9.72 -0.61 -1.90
CA VAL A 473 -11.06 -0.85 -1.35
C VAL A 473 -11.63 0.43 -0.70
N TRP A 474 -10.83 1.17 0.07
CA TRP A 474 -11.26 2.44 0.65
C TRP A 474 -11.65 3.47 -0.42
N LEU A 475 -10.91 3.54 -1.51
CA LEU A 475 -11.20 4.41 -2.64
C LEU A 475 -12.44 3.97 -3.42
N ALA A 476 -12.61 2.66 -3.63
CA ALA A 476 -13.64 2.10 -4.48
C ALA A 476 -14.96 1.78 -3.74
N GLN A 477 -15.17 2.25 -2.51
CA GLN A 477 -16.37 1.88 -1.75
C GLN A 477 -17.68 2.21 -2.50
N PRO A 478 -18.67 1.29 -2.50
CA PRO A 478 -19.97 1.54 -3.10
C PRO A 478 -20.63 2.78 -2.51
N ARG A 479 -21.15 3.66 -3.35
CA ARG A 479 -22.03 4.75 -2.86
C ARG A 479 -23.18 4.07 -2.12
N ALA A 480 -23.44 4.48 -0.87
CA ALA A 480 -24.69 4.07 -0.21
C ALA A 480 -25.81 4.45 -1.16
N ALA A 481 -26.59 3.45 -1.61
CA ALA A 481 -27.87 3.70 -2.22
C ALA A 481 -28.58 4.69 -1.29
N SER A 482 -28.95 5.85 -1.82
CA SER A 482 -29.79 6.81 -1.11
C SER A 482 -30.97 6.05 -0.52
N GLY A 483 -31.07 6.02 0.80
CA GLY A 483 -32.12 5.32 1.54
C GLY A 483 -33.50 5.93 1.27
N GLY A 484 -34.06 5.62 0.11
CA GLY A 484 -35.34 6.15 -0.36
C GLY A 484 -36.39 5.10 -0.71
N ALA A 485 -36.10 3.80 -0.66
CA ALA A 485 -37.04 2.78 -1.14
C ALA A 485 -37.38 1.66 -0.13
N ALA A 486 -36.74 1.59 1.04
CA ALA A 486 -36.95 0.47 1.98
C ALA A 486 -37.83 0.79 3.20
N ARG A 487 -38.42 2.00 3.28
CA ARG A 487 -39.33 2.40 4.38
C ARG A 487 -40.81 2.50 4.00
N SER A 488 -41.20 2.18 2.76
CA SER A 488 -42.60 2.27 2.31
C SER A 488 -43.37 0.94 2.34
N ALA A 489 -42.76 -0.17 2.78
CA ALA A 489 -43.40 -1.49 2.73
C ALA A 489 -43.92 -2.00 4.08
N MET A 490 -44.08 -1.14 5.09
CA MET A 490 -44.61 -1.57 6.40
C MET A 490 -45.53 -0.51 7.04
N ALA A 491 -46.42 0.07 6.23
CA ALA A 491 -47.62 0.74 6.73
C ALA A 491 -48.83 -0.13 6.35
N PHE A 492 -49.19 -1.07 7.22
CA PHE A 492 -50.50 -1.71 7.17
C PHE A 492 -51.57 -0.64 7.35
N PRO A 493 -52.58 -0.54 6.46
CA PRO A 493 -53.74 0.27 6.75
C PRO A 493 -54.62 -0.50 7.74
N ASN A 494 -54.73 0.01 8.97
CA ASN A 494 -55.91 -0.23 9.79
C ASN A 494 -57.13 0.24 8.98
N ARG A 495 -57.91 -0.71 8.46
CA ARG A 495 -59.30 -0.46 8.09
C ARG A 495 -60.18 -1.31 8.99
N LEU A 496 -60.93 -0.56 9.78
CA LEU A 496 -62.22 -0.89 10.39
C LEU A 496 -63.04 -1.86 9.52
N GLY A 497 -63.54 -2.89 10.21
CA GLY A 497 -64.61 -3.80 9.82
C GLY A 497 -65.07 -4.48 11.10
#